data_AF-M1ZP62-F1
#
_entry.id   AF-M1ZP62-F1
#
_cell.length_a   1.000
_cell.length_b   1.000
_cell.length_c   1.000
_cell.angle_alpha   90.00
_cell.angle_beta   90.00
_cell.angle_gamma   90.00
#
_symmetry.space_group_name_H-M   'P 1'
#
loop_
_entity.id
_entity.type
_entity.pdbx_description
1 polymer ?
#
loop_
_entity_poly.entity_id
_entity_poly.type
_entity_poly.pdbx_seq_one_letter_code
_entity_poly.pdbx_strand_id
1 'polypeptide(L)'
;RKPGAGVIGSLFTGLVNLLMGSPYGIHIIVASLLQGAGVEIAVAIKKYSKFSYFQMSIASILAMILVTIRDYFIFGFQLYPKLIPIMLVIRVISSIIFGAGLSIALGKALKSTGVLNDFKISRE
;
A
#
# COMPACT_ATOMS: atom_id res chain seq x y z
N ARG A 1 -2.15 1.86 -13.68
CA ARG A 1 -0.90 1.59 -14.44
C ARG A 1 -0.39 2.86 -15.14
N LYS A 2 -0.19 3.92 -14.37
CA LYS A 2 0.30 5.24 -14.79
C LYS A 2 1.15 5.79 -13.63
N PRO A 3 2.14 6.65 -13.89
CA PRO A 3 2.85 7.34 -12.82
C PRO A 3 1.90 8.17 -11.97
N GLY A 4 2.14 8.17 -10.65
CA GLY A 4 1.35 8.85 -9.64
C GLY A 4 0.10 8.11 -9.18
N ALA A 5 -0.27 7.00 -9.83
CA ALA A 5 -1.52 6.30 -9.51
C ALA A 5 -1.52 5.69 -8.09
N GLY A 6 -0.36 5.24 -7.59
CA GLY A 6 -0.25 4.68 -6.24
C GLY A 6 -0.41 5.76 -5.18
N VAL A 7 0.30 6.88 -5.35
CA VAL A 7 0.25 8.02 -4.41
C VAL A 7 -1.13 8.69 -4.39
N ILE A 8 -1.71 8.97 -5.55
CA ILE A 8 -3.03 9.63 -5.62
C ILE A 8 -4.11 8.73 -5.03
N GLY A 9 -4.08 7.42 -5.36
CA GLY A 9 -5.03 6.46 -4.82
C GLY A 9 -4.95 6.35 -3.29
N SER A 10 -3.74 6.27 -2.73
CA SER A 10 -3.58 6.17 -1.27
C SER A 10 -3.96 7.46 -0.54
N LEU A 11 -3.62 8.63 -1.10
CA LEU A 11 -4.00 9.93 -0.55
C LEU A 11 -5.52 10.12 -0.56
N PHE A 12 -6.20 9.69 -1.63
CA PHE A 12 -7.66 9.71 -1.68
C PHE A 12 -8.27 8.85 -0.56
N THR A 13 -7.76 7.62 -0.36
CA THR A 13 -8.17 6.76 0.76
C THR A 13 -7.93 7.43 2.11
N GLY A 14 -6.78 8.08 2.30
CA GLY A 14 -6.45 8.80 3.53
C GLY A 14 -7.39 9.98 3.78
N LEU A 15 -7.70 10.74 2.73
CA LEU A 15 -8.62 11.88 2.79
C LEU A 15 -10.02 11.43 3.20
N VAL A 16 -10.56 10.38 2.55
CA VAL A 16 -11.87 9.82 2.91
C VAL A 16 -11.85 9.33 4.36
N ASN A 17 -10.79 8.65 4.79
CA ASN A 17 -10.68 8.18 6.18
C ASN A 17 -10.66 9.34 7.19
N LEU A 18 -9.94 10.43 6.88
CA LEU A 18 -9.91 11.63 7.71
C LEU A 18 -11.31 12.25 7.84
N LEU A 19 -12.03 12.40 6.72
CA LEU A 19 -13.40 12.94 6.69
C LEU A 19 -14.40 12.06 7.43
N MET A 20 -14.18 10.75 7.49
CA MET A 20 -14.97 9.80 8.29
C MET A 20 -14.70 9.89 9.80
N GLY A 21 -13.88 10.85 10.26
CA GLY A 21 -13.61 11.07 11.68
C GLY A 21 -12.52 10.16 12.24
N SER A 22 -11.45 9.91 11.47
CA SER A 22 -10.34 9.07 11.90
C SER A 22 -9.75 9.53 13.25
N PRO A 23 -9.59 8.62 14.25
CA PRO A 23 -8.96 8.97 15.53
C PRO A 23 -7.47 9.32 15.39
N TYR A 24 -6.87 9.00 14.24
CA TYR A 24 -5.48 9.34 13.93
C TYR A 24 -5.30 10.78 13.43
N GLY A 25 -6.39 11.52 13.19
CA GLY A 25 -6.34 12.90 12.69
C GLY A 25 -5.49 13.02 11.42
N ILE A 26 -4.74 14.12 11.28
CA ILE A 26 -3.91 14.40 10.10
C ILE A 26 -2.84 13.33 9.83
N HIS A 27 -2.45 12.54 10.84
CA HIS A 27 -1.45 11.51 10.68
C HIS A 27 -1.91 10.36 9.74
N ILE A 28 -3.21 10.20 9.50
CA ILE A 28 -3.71 9.26 8.49
C ILE A 28 -3.26 9.67 7.07
N ILE A 29 -3.21 10.97 6.78
CA ILE A 29 -2.74 11.50 5.50
C ILE A 29 -1.25 11.22 5.34
N VAL A 30 -0.46 11.40 6.40
CA VAL A 30 0.97 11.09 6.40
C VAL A 30 1.20 9.60 6.14
N ALA A 31 0.44 8.72 6.82
CA ALA A 31 0.53 7.28 6.59
C ALA A 31 0.14 6.91 5.15
N SER A 32 -0.96 7.45 4.64
CA SER A 32 -1.39 7.25 3.26
C SER A 32 -0.37 7.74 2.23
N LEU A 33 0.28 8.87 2.46
CA LEU A 33 1.34 9.39 1.60
C LEU A 33 2.52 8.42 1.56
N LEU A 34 2.97 7.94 2.73
CA LEU A 34 4.08 6.98 2.84
C LEU A 34 3.75 5.63 2.20
N GLN A 35 2.52 5.13 2.36
CA GLN A 35 2.06 3.91 1.69
C GLN A 35 2.08 4.09 0.17
N GLY A 36 1.52 5.20 -0.30
CA GLY A 36 1.50 5.55 -1.72
C GLY A 36 2.90 5.65 -2.30
N ALA A 37 3.80 6.36 -1.62
CA ALA A 37 5.18 6.51 -2.02
C ALA A 37 5.90 5.16 -2.10
N GLY A 38 5.72 4.27 -1.12
CA GLY A 38 6.31 2.94 -1.14
C GLY A 38 5.83 2.10 -2.34
N VAL A 39 4.54 2.13 -2.64
CA VAL A 39 3.99 1.45 -3.82
C VAL A 39 4.53 2.07 -5.11
N GLU A 40 4.54 3.40 -5.19
CA GLU A 40 4.97 4.15 -6.37
C GLU A 40 6.44 3.89 -6.70
N ILE A 41 7.34 3.92 -5.71
CA ILE A 41 8.77 3.64 -5.88
C ILE A 41 8.97 2.24 -6.46
N ALA A 42 8.31 1.23 -5.89
CA ALA A 42 8.46 -0.15 -6.34
C ALA A 42 7.96 -0.37 -7.77
N VAL A 43 6.87 0.30 -8.16
CA VAL A 43 6.30 0.20 -9.51
C VAL A 43 7.10 1.06 -10.51
N ALA A 44 7.64 2.20 -10.07
CA ALA A 44 8.49 3.08 -10.88
C ALA A 44 9.81 2.40 -11.28
N ILE A 45 10.43 1.63 -10.38
CA ILE A 45 11.64 0.83 -10.67
C ILE A 45 11.42 -0.12 -11.87
N LYS A 46 10.21 -0.66 -12.02
CA LYS A 46 9.83 -1.53 -13.14
C LYS A 46 9.09 -0.79 -14.25
N LYS A 47 9.18 0.55 -14.30
CA LYS A 47 8.58 1.43 -15.32
C LYS A 47 7.08 1.14 -15.55
N TYR A 48 6.33 0.78 -14.51
CA TYR A 48 4.89 0.47 -14.60
C TYR A 48 4.54 -0.64 -15.61
N SER A 49 5.50 -1.52 -15.93
CA SER A 49 5.36 -2.51 -17.00
C SER A 49 4.81 -3.85 -16.52
N LYS A 50 5.06 -4.22 -15.26
CA LYS A 50 4.65 -5.51 -14.69
C LYS A 50 3.90 -5.28 -13.38
N PHE A 51 2.91 -6.12 -13.12
CA PHE A 51 2.10 -6.15 -11.89
C PHE A 51 1.92 -7.60 -11.42
N SER A 52 3.02 -8.37 -11.42
CA SER A 52 3.02 -9.73 -10.90
C SER A 52 2.88 -9.75 -9.38
N TYR A 53 2.48 -10.89 -8.83
CA TYR A 53 2.41 -11.10 -7.38
C TYR A 53 3.73 -10.71 -6.69
N PHE A 54 4.86 -11.14 -7.24
CA PHE A 54 6.18 -10.81 -6.70
C PHE A 54 6.43 -9.29 -6.63
N GLN A 55 6.12 -8.56 -7.70
CA GLN A 55 6.34 -7.11 -7.72
C GLN A 55 5.38 -6.37 -6.79
N MET A 56 4.12 -6.79 -6.72
CA MET A 56 3.15 -6.19 -5.79
C MET A 56 3.50 -6.51 -4.33
N SER A 57 4.11 -7.66 -4.05
CA SER A 57 4.66 -7.98 -2.72
C SER A 57 5.79 -7.04 -2.35
N ILE A 58 6.75 -6.77 -3.25
CA ILE A 58 7.82 -5.79 -3.01
C ILE A 58 7.22 -4.39 -2.74
N ALA A 59 6.24 -3.97 -3.54
CA ALA A 59 5.56 -2.69 -3.37
C ALA A 59 4.87 -2.57 -2.01
N SER A 60 4.19 -3.64 -1.59
CA SER A 60 3.46 -3.68 -0.32
C SER A 60 4.40 -3.71 0.89
N ILE A 61 5.51 -4.44 0.79
CA ILE A 61 6.57 -4.46 1.81
C ILE A 61 7.22 -3.08 1.94
N LEU A 62 7.53 -2.41 0.83
CA LEU A 62 8.14 -1.09 0.87
C LEU A 62 7.20 -0.05 1.51
N ALA A 63 5.90 -0.09 1.16
CA ALA A 63 4.88 0.73 1.83
C ALA A 63 4.80 0.45 3.34
N MET A 64 4.82 -0.83 3.74
CA MET A 64 4.80 -1.26 5.13
C MET A 64 6.03 -0.79 5.91
N ILE A 65 7.23 -0.84 5.32
CA ILE A 65 8.47 -0.34 5.93
C ILE A 65 8.36 1.16 6.20
N LEU A 66 7.95 1.95 5.20
CA LEU A 66 7.84 3.41 5.35
C LEU A 66 6.84 3.79 6.44
N VAL A 67 5.68 3.14 6.50
CA VAL A 67 4.71 3.34 7.57
C VAL A 67 5.26 2.90 8.92
N THR A 68 5.96 1.76 8.99
CA THR A 68 6.51 1.26 10.25
C THR A 68 7.60 2.19 10.81
N ILE A 69 8.41 2.82 9.95
CA ILE A 69 9.36 3.86 10.37
C ILE A 69 8.61 5.02 11.00
N ARG A 70 7.54 5.50 10.37
CA ARG A 70 6.70 6.57 10.93
C ARG A 70 6.06 6.15 12.25
N ASP A 71 5.54 4.92 12.35
CA ASP A 71 4.94 4.40 13.58
C ASP A 71 5.98 4.33 14.71
N TYR A 72 7.23 4.03 14.37
CA TYR A 72 8.31 3.99 15.35
C TYR A 72 8.53 5.34 16.02
N PHE A 73 8.58 6.41 15.24
CA PHE A 73 8.79 7.77 15.76
C PHE A 73 7.54 8.40 16.37
N ILE A 74 6.36 8.18 15.77
CA ILE A 74 5.12 8.88 16.16
C ILE A 74 4.33 8.12 17.24
N PHE A 75 4.29 6.78 17.16
CA PHE A 75 3.49 5.95 18.06
C PHE A 75 4.33 5.17 19.08
N GLY A 76 5.62 5.49 19.19
CA GLY A 76 6.45 5.03 20.30
C GLY A 76 6.77 3.54 20.29
N PHE A 77 6.96 2.91 19.12
CA PHE A 77 7.37 1.48 19.08
C PHE A 77 8.67 1.21 19.83
N GLN A 78 9.50 2.25 20.00
CA GLN A 78 10.70 2.23 20.84
C GLN A 78 10.44 1.80 22.30
N LEU A 79 9.21 1.93 22.81
CA LEU A 79 8.83 1.49 24.16
C LEU A 79 8.75 -0.04 24.28
N TYR A 80 8.69 -0.78 23.15
CA TYR A 80 8.52 -2.23 23.12
C TYR A 80 9.57 -2.94 22.25
N PRO A 81 10.88 -2.76 22.52
CA PRO A 81 11.96 -3.22 21.63
C PRO A 81 11.96 -4.74 21.41
N LYS A 82 11.54 -5.51 22.43
CA LYS A 82 11.46 -6.98 22.36
C LYS A 82 10.36 -7.47 21.42
N LEU A 83 9.32 -6.67 21.17
CA LEU A 83 8.19 -7.03 20.31
C LEU A 83 8.40 -6.60 18.85
N ILE A 84 9.33 -5.67 18.58
CA ILE A 84 9.58 -5.17 17.23
C ILE A 84 9.85 -6.29 16.22
N PRO A 85 10.69 -7.32 16.49
CA PRO A 85 10.94 -8.37 15.51
C PRO A 85 9.68 -9.14 15.12
N ILE A 86 8.85 -9.51 16.10
CA ILE A 86 7.63 -10.29 15.83
C ILE A 86 6.57 -9.43 15.15
N MET A 87 6.44 -8.15 15.53
CA MET A 87 5.56 -7.20 14.86
C MET A 87 5.95 -7.01 13.39
N LEU A 88 7.25 -6.91 13.09
CA LEU A 88 7.75 -6.81 11.72
C LEU A 88 7.42 -8.05 10.90
N VAL A 89 7.63 -9.25 11.43
CA VAL A 89 7.29 -10.50 10.73
C VAL A 89 5.80 -10.56 10.41
N ILE A 90 4.94 -10.27 11.40
CA ILE A 90 3.48 -10.25 11.20
C ILE A 90 3.09 -9.20 10.16
N ARG A 91 3.67 -7.99 10.23
CA ARG A 91 3.41 -6.91 9.29
C ARG A 91 3.85 -7.26 7.87
N VAL A 92 4.99 -7.92 7.69
CA VAL A 92 5.47 -8.40 6.39
C VAL A 92 4.46 -9.41 5.82
N ILE A 93 4.11 -10.45 6.58
CA ILE A 93 3.17 -11.48 6.14
C ILE A 93 1.82 -10.85 5.77
N SER A 94 1.29 -10.00 6.64
CA SER A 94 0.03 -9.26 6.42
C SER A 94 0.10 -8.38 5.17
N SER A 95 1.19 -7.64 4.98
CA SER A 95 1.38 -6.78 3.79
C SER A 95 1.41 -7.56 2.48
N ILE A 96 1.96 -8.78 2.48
CA ILE A 96 2.00 -9.63 1.29
C ILE A 96 0.59 -10.17 1.00
N ILE A 97 -0.09 -10.71 2.00
CA ILE A 97 -1.42 -11.31 1.84
C ILE A 97 -2.46 -10.26 1.44
N PHE A 98 -2.57 -9.18 2.21
CA PHE A 98 -3.59 -8.14 2.00
C PHE A 98 -3.14 -7.06 1.03
N GLY A 99 -1.88 -6.61 1.10
CA GLY A 99 -1.39 -5.57 0.20
C GLY A 99 -1.22 -6.06 -1.23
N ALA A 100 -0.57 -7.20 -1.44
CA ALA A 100 -0.34 -7.74 -2.78
C ALA A 100 -1.46 -8.69 -3.22
N GLY A 101 -1.75 -9.72 -2.41
CA GLY A 101 -2.69 -10.77 -2.76
C GLY A 101 -4.11 -10.27 -2.98
N LEU A 102 -4.69 -9.60 -1.98
CA LEU A 102 -6.06 -9.09 -2.08
C LEU A 102 -6.19 -8.03 -3.18
N SER A 103 -5.21 -7.13 -3.34
CA SER A 103 -5.23 -6.14 -4.42
C SER A 103 -5.26 -6.77 -5.82
N ILE A 104 -4.50 -7.85 -6.04
CA ILE A 104 -4.54 -8.61 -7.31
C ILE A 104 -5.88 -9.30 -7.49
N ALA A 105 -6.39 -9.94 -6.43
CA ALA A 105 -7.68 -10.63 -6.47
C ALA A 105 -8.82 -9.67 -6.83
N LEU A 106 -8.88 -8.50 -6.18
CA LEU A 106 -9.84 -7.45 -6.48
C LEU A 106 -9.68 -6.92 -7.91
N GLY A 107 -8.44 -6.70 -8.37
CA GLY A 107 -8.18 -6.28 -9.75
C GLY A 107 -8.68 -7.29 -10.79
N LYS A 108 -8.52 -8.60 -10.52
CA LYS A 108 -9.03 -9.68 -11.38
C LYS A 108 -10.56 -9.77 -11.34
N ALA A 109 -11.16 -9.68 -10.16
CA ALA A 109 -12.61 -9.72 -10.00
C ALA A 109 -13.28 -8.53 -10.72
N LEU A 110 -12.72 -7.32 -10.60
CA LEU A 110 -13.20 -6.16 -11.34
C LEU A 110 -13.00 -6.35 -12.85
N LYS A 111 -11.88 -6.92 -13.28
CA LYS A 111 -11.66 -7.24 -14.70
C LYS A 111 -12.75 -8.19 -15.23
N SER A 112 -13.15 -9.22 -14.48
CA SER A 112 -14.20 -10.15 -14.92
C SER A 112 -15.59 -9.51 -15.06
N THR A 113 -15.84 -8.37 -14.42
CA THR A 113 -17.10 -7.63 -14.61
C THR A 113 -17.14 -6.81 -15.91
N GLY A 114 -16.02 -6.65 -16.62
CA GLY A 114 -15.91 -5.81 -17.81
C GLY A 114 -15.78 -4.31 -17.53
N VAL A 115 -15.93 -3.86 -16.28
CA VAL A 115 -15.81 -2.42 -15.91
C VAL A 115 -14.42 -1.85 -16.19
N LEU A 116 -13.40 -2.71 -16.34
CA LEU A 116 -12.02 -2.32 -16.58
C LEU A 116 -11.57 -2.40 -18.05
N ASN A 117 -12.50 -2.59 -19.01
CA ASN A 117 -12.16 -2.82 -20.42
C ASN A 117 -11.34 -1.70 -21.08
N ASP A 118 -11.57 -0.45 -20.71
CA ASP A 118 -10.81 0.69 -21.24
C ASP A 118 -9.44 0.86 -20.57
N PHE A 119 -9.15 0.11 -19.51
CA PHE A 119 -7.92 0.23 -18.73
C PHE A 119 -6.86 -0.78 -19.17
N LYS A 120 -5.59 -0.42 -18.96
CA LYS A 120 -4.40 -1.25 -19.28
C LYS A 120 -4.35 -2.63 -18.59
N ILE A 121 -5.24 -2.91 -17.63
CA ILE A 121 -5.36 -4.22 -16.98
C ILE A 121 -6.19 -5.21 -17.80
N SER A 122 -7.06 -4.72 -18.69
CA SER A 122 -7.84 -5.58 -19.59
C SER A 122 -7.04 -6.05 -20.82
N ARG A 123 -5.99 -5.30 -21.19
CA ARG A 123 -5.10 -5.59 -22.33
C ARG A 123 -3.98 -6.61 -22.03
N GLU A 124 -3.94 -7.13 -20.80
CA GLU A 124 -3.10 -8.25 -20.35
C GLU A 124 -3.96 -9.50 -20.22
#